data_AF-A0A952H271-F1
#
_entry.id   AF-A0A952H271-F1
#
_cell.length_a   1.000
_cell.length_b   1.000
_cell.length_c   1.000
_cell.angle_alpha   90.00
_cell.angle_beta   90.00
_cell.angle_gamma   90.00
#
_symmetry.space_group_name_H-M   'P 1'
#
loop_
_entity.id
_entity.type
_entity.pdbx_description
1 polymer ?
#
loop_
_entity_poly.entity_id
_entity_poly.type
_entity_poly.pdbx_seq_one_letter_code
_entity_poly.pdbx_strand_id
1 'polypeptide(L)'
;FSRAGDVLERGLLGAIRKGSLGFDDLRRIALNVVNDIASQAVGSALDSIGIGPASAGGLLGGLVGSILGLPGRATGGPVSPGRGYLVGERGPELFVPTSAGSIATGTSAAPRDVRVSINIVAPAGTDAPQALQRSSRQVASAVRRALTQL
;
A
#
# COMPACT_ATOMS: atom_id res chain seq x y z
N PHE A 1 46.58 -46.68 36.27
CA PHE A 1 45.39 -45.81 36.39
C PHE A 1 45.67 -44.48 37.09
N SER A 2 46.60 -44.40 38.05
CA SER A 2 46.97 -43.14 38.75
C SER A 2 47.47 -42.01 37.83
N ARG A 3 48.38 -42.31 36.90
CA ARG A 3 48.93 -41.27 35.99
C ARG A 3 47.89 -40.61 35.08
N ALA A 4 46.80 -41.30 34.76
CA ALA A 4 45.73 -40.74 33.93
C ALA A 4 44.84 -39.78 34.75
N GLY A 5 44.62 -40.08 36.03
CA GLY A 5 43.90 -39.21 36.96
C GLY A 5 44.61 -37.88 37.20
N ASP A 6 45.93 -37.93 37.43
CA ASP A 6 46.72 -36.71 37.67
C ASP A 6 46.76 -35.74 36.48
N VAL A 7 46.60 -36.25 35.26
CA VAL A 7 46.54 -35.42 34.04
C VAL A 7 45.16 -34.78 33.89
N LEU A 8 44.09 -35.53 34.20
CA LEU A 8 42.74 -34.99 34.22
C LEU A 8 42.57 -33.91 35.29
N GLU A 9 43.09 -34.15 36.49
CA GLU A 9 43.00 -33.20 37.61
C GLU A 9 43.75 -31.91 37.31
N ARG A 10 44.95 -31.98 36.73
CA ARG A 10 45.71 -30.80 36.29
C ARG A 10 45.05 -30.06 35.13
N GLY A 11 44.44 -30.78 34.20
CA GLY A 11 43.67 -30.18 33.10
C GLY A 11 42.43 -29.43 33.61
N LEU A 12 41.69 -30.04 34.54
CA LEU A 12 40.46 -29.46 35.09
C LEU A 12 40.75 -28.31 36.05
N LEU A 13 41.74 -28.43 36.95
CA LEU A 13 42.18 -27.33 37.80
C LEU A 13 42.78 -26.18 37.00
N GLY A 14 43.48 -26.48 35.89
CA GLY A 14 43.96 -25.47 34.95
C GLY A 14 42.82 -24.73 34.26
N ALA A 15 41.79 -25.44 33.81
CA ALA A 15 40.61 -24.84 33.16
C ALA A 15 39.76 -23.99 34.14
N ILE A 16 39.59 -24.44 35.38
CA ILE A 16 38.85 -23.73 36.43
C ILE A 16 39.63 -22.49 36.90
N ARG A 17 40.95 -22.61 37.12
CA ARG A 17 41.83 -21.49 37.48
C ARG A 17 41.99 -20.49 36.32
N LYS A 18 41.78 -20.94 35.08
CA LYS A 18 41.74 -20.14 33.84
C LYS A 18 40.30 -19.84 33.39
N GLY A 19 39.32 -19.86 34.29
CA GLY A 19 37.88 -19.65 34.04
C GLY A 19 37.50 -18.31 33.40
N SER A 20 38.46 -17.52 32.92
CA SER A 20 38.25 -16.29 32.15
C SER A 20 38.08 -16.52 30.64
N LEU A 21 38.51 -17.66 30.08
CA LEU A 21 38.45 -17.87 28.62
C LEU A 21 37.01 -17.98 28.08
N GLY A 22 36.07 -18.52 28.84
CA GLY A 22 34.68 -18.59 28.40
C GLY A 22 33.95 -17.25 28.46
N PHE A 23 34.21 -16.46 29.50
CA PHE A 23 33.45 -15.23 29.74
C PHE A 23 33.85 -14.10 28.78
N ASP A 24 35.14 -13.97 28.48
CA ASP A 24 35.62 -12.95 27.54
C ASP A 24 35.18 -13.24 26.10
N ASP A 25 35.14 -14.52 25.71
CA ASP A 25 34.65 -14.92 24.39
C ASP A 25 33.12 -14.78 24.30
N LEU A 26 32.38 -15.16 25.34
CA LEU A 26 30.94 -14.92 25.41
C LEU A 26 30.61 -13.43 25.37
N ARG A 27 31.39 -12.59 26.06
CA ARG A 27 31.24 -11.14 26.01
C ARG A 27 31.48 -10.60 24.60
N ARG A 28 32.54 -11.05 23.92
CA ARG A 28 32.82 -10.63 22.54
C ARG A 28 31.70 -11.03 21.58
N ILE A 29 31.23 -12.28 21.67
CA ILE A 29 30.14 -12.79 20.84
C ILE A 29 28.84 -12.01 21.13
N ALA A 30 28.50 -11.80 22.40
CA ALA A 30 27.31 -11.05 22.80
C ALA A 30 27.36 -9.60 22.28
N LEU A 31 28.50 -8.93 22.39
CA LEU A 31 28.67 -7.57 21.88
C LEU A 31 28.54 -7.50 20.35
N ASN A 32 29.06 -8.50 19.63
CA ASN A 32 28.91 -8.57 18.18
C ASN A 32 27.45 -8.75 17.77
N VAL A 33 26.72 -9.67 18.43
CA VAL A 33 25.29 -9.90 18.15
C VAL A 33 24.46 -8.65 18.45
N VAL A 34 24.72 -7.95 19.55
CA VAL A 34 24.04 -6.70 19.88
C VAL A 34 24.33 -5.62 18.84
N ASN A 35 25.56 -5.51 18.35
CA ASN A 35 25.93 -4.56 17.32
C ASN A 35 25.27 -4.87 15.96
N ASP A 36 25.15 -6.15 15.60
CA ASP A 36 24.45 -6.58 14.40
C ASP A 36 22.96 -6.25 14.47
N ILE A 37 22.30 -6.53 15.60
CA ILE A 37 20.89 -6.16 15.82
C ILE A 37 20.71 -4.63 15.81
N ALA A 38 21.60 -3.89 16.46
CA ALA A 38 21.54 -2.43 16.49
C ALA A 38 21.68 -1.82 15.10
N SER A 39 22.62 -2.32 14.29
CA SER A 39 22.80 -1.84 12.91
C SER A 39 21.62 -2.17 11.99
N GLN A 40 20.97 -3.33 12.18
CA GLN A 40 19.75 -3.69 11.44
C GLN A 40 18.53 -2.88 11.89
N ALA A 41 18.39 -2.63 13.20
CA ALA A 41 17.31 -1.81 13.74
C ALA A 41 17.44 -0.34 13.32
N VAL A 42 18.67 0.21 13.36
CA VAL A 42 18.95 1.56 12.88
C VAL A 42 18.79 1.65 11.37
N GLY A 43 19.25 0.64 10.60
CA GLY A 43 19.06 0.59 9.15
C GLY A 43 17.59 0.56 8.75
N SER A 44 16.77 -0.26 9.40
CA SER A 44 15.32 -0.34 9.15
C SER A 44 14.57 0.91 9.62
N ALA A 45 14.97 1.51 10.75
CA ALA A 45 14.43 2.79 11.20
C ALA A 45 14.77 3.91 10.21
N LEU A 46 16.02 3.99 9.74
CA LEU A 46 16.47 4.94 8.72
C LEU A 46 15.75 4.73 7.38
N ASP A 47 15.51 3.48 6.99
CA ASP A 47 14.75 3.14 5.79
C ASP A 47 13.26 3.53 5.93
N SER A 48 12.67 3.34 7.12
CA SER A 48 11.29 3.76 7.41
C SER A 48 11.07 5.28 7.35
N ILE A 49 12.14 6.07 7.55
CA ILE A 49 12.13 7.53 7.38
C ILE A 49 12.74 7.98 6.03
N GLY A 50 13.07 7.04 5.15
CA GLY A 50 13.51 7.32 3.77
C GLY A 50 14.99 7.70 3.59
N ILE A 51 15.86 7.40 4.56
CA ILE A 51 17.29 7.79 4.60
C ILE A 51 18.24 6.58 4.38
N GLY A 52 17.73 5.42 3.96
CA GLY A 52 18.54 4.22 3.70
C GLY A 52 19.47 4.32 2.46
N PRO A 53 20.48 3.44 2.28
CA PRO A 53 21.38 3.46 1.12
C PRO A 53 20.70 3.10 -0.23
N ALA A 54 19.51 2.49 -0.22
CA ALA A 54 18.62 2.42 -1.39
C ALA A 54 17.97 3.79 -1.72
N SER A 55 18.08 4.74 -0.79
CA SER A 55 17.59 6.11 -0.86
C SER A 55 18.64 7.13 -1.30
N ALA A 56 19.78 6.69 -1.85
CA ALA A 56 20.54 7.55 -2.76
C ALA A 56 19.73 7.93 -4.03
N GLY A 57 18.58 7.29 -4.29
CA GLY A 57 17.51 7.79 -5.16
C GLY A 57 16.34 8.48 -4.43
N GLY A 58 16.25 8.33 -3.11
CA GLY A 58 15.19 8.85 -2.24
C GLY A 58 15.49 10.20 -1.58
N LEU A 59 16.76 10.59 -1.46
CA LEU A 59 17.17 11.95 -1.08
C LEU A 59 17.19 12.90 -2.29
N LEU A 60 16.84 12.44 -3.48
CA LEU A 60 16.74 13.23 -4.71
C LEU A 60 15.25 13.22 -5.09
N GLY A 61 14.62 12.05 -5.05
CA GLY A 61 13.17 11.89 -5.12
C GLY A 61 12.40 12.50 -3.94
N GLY A 62 13.01 12.63 -2.75
CA GLY A 62 12.39 13.20 -1.56
C GLY A 62 12.39 14.73 -1.56
N LEU A 63 13.34 15.39 -2.24
CA LEU A 63 13.42 16.85 -2.27
C LEU A 63 12.65 17.39 -3.48
N VAL A 64 12.67 16.65 -4.59
CA VAL A 64 11.67 16.78 -5.66
C VAL A 64 10.27 16.50 -5.09
N GLY A 65 10.10 15.47 -4.26
CA GLY A 65 8.86 15.15 -3.56
C GLY A 65 8.44 16.15 -2.48
N SER A 66 9.34 17.00 -1.97
CA SER A 66 9.04 18.02 -0.94
C SER A 66 8.71 19.39 -1.54
N ILE A 67 9.25 19.71 -2.73
CA ILE A 67 8.78 20.84 -3.55
C ILE A 67 7.46 20.47 -4.25
N LEU A 68 7.28 19.18 -4.54
CA LEU A 68 6.01 18.54 -4.93
C LEU A 68 5.25 17.99 -3.70
N GLY A 69 5.45 18.60 -2.51
CA GLY A 69 5.09 18.16 -1.15
C GLY A 69 3.63 17.84 -0.84
N LEU A 70 2.81 17.66 -1.85
CA LEU A 70 1.47 17.15 -1.73
C LEU A 70 1.51 15.70 -2.22
N PRO A 71 0.96 14.73 -1.45
CA PRO A 71 0.90 13.36 -1.92
C PRO A 71 0.15 13.34 -3.25
N GLY A 72 0.85 12.93 -4.32
CA GLY A 72 0.29 12.89 -5.66
C GLY A 72 -0.96 12.03 -5.67
N ARG A 73 -2.10 12.66 -5.95
CA ARG A 73 -3.43 12.03 -6.07
C ARG A 73 -3.81 11.84 -7.54
N ALA A 74 -2.83 11.78 -8.44
CA ALA A 74 -3.05 11.39 -9.84
C ALA A 74 -3.67 9.99 -9.96
N THR A 75 -3.42 9.11 -8.97
CA THR A 75 -3.98 7.77 -8.86
C THR A 75 -5.29 7.70 -8.05
N GLY A 76 -5.80 8.84 -7.58
CA GLY A 76 -7.01 8.92 -6.74
C GLY A 76 -6.77 8.57 -5.26
N GLY A 77 -7.85 8.41 -4.50
CA GLY A 77 -7.82 7.95 -3.10
C GLY A 77 -8.48 8.90 -2.09
N PRO A 78 -8.57 8.49 -0.81
CA PRO A 78 -9.25 9.26 0.22
C PRO A 78 -8.54 10.59 0.51
N VAL A 79 -9.35 11.60 0.79
CA VAL A 79 -8.95 12.96 1.13
C VAL A 79 -9.58 13.40 2.44
N SER A 80 -8.81 14.18 3.21
CA SER A 80 -9.23 14.71 4.50
C SER A 80 -9.42 16.23 4.42
N PRO A 81 -10.37 16.79 5.17
CA PRO A 81 -10.59 18.24 5.21
C PRO A 81 -9.30 19.00 5.55
N GLY A 82 -9.09 20.15 4.93
CA GLY A 82 -8.01 21.09 5.25
C GLY A 82 -6.61 20.66 4.85
N ARG A 83 -6.46 19.48 4.20
CA ARG A 83 -5.18 18.99 3.69
C ARG A 83 -5.07 19.27 2.20
N GLY A 84 -3.95 19.83 1.76
CA GLY A 84 -3.66 20.00 0.33
C GLY A 84 -3.25 18.69 -0.32
N TYR A 85 -3.78 18.43 -1.51
CA TYR A 85 -3.48 17.28 -2.37
C TYR A 85 -3.22 17.74 -3.79
N LEU A 86 -2.22 17.17 -4.46
CA LEU A 86 -1.85 17.58 -5.80
C LEU A 86 -2.45 16.59 -6.78
N VAL A 87 -3.35 17.08 -7.63
CA VAL A 87 -4.22 16.34 -8.55
C VAL A 87 -3.92 16.77 -9.98
N GLY A 88 -4.27 15.94 -10.96
CA GLY A 88 -4.22 16.34 -12.38
C GLY A 88 -3.34 15.45 -13.24
N GLU A 89 -3.93 14.95 -14.32
CA GLU A 89 -3.28 14.19 -15.39
C GLU A 89 -2.75 15.11 -16.51
N ARG A 90 -3.12 16.40 -16.50
CA ARG A 90 -2.66 17.45 -17.44
C ARG A 90 -1.70 18.47 -16.82
N GLY A 91 -1.23 18.21 -15.61
CA GLY A 91 -0.37 19.12 -14.85
C GLY A 91 -0.72 19.12 -13.35
N PRO A 92 0.19 19.62 -12.50
CA PRO A 92 0.00 19.64 -11.05
C PRO A 92 -0.99 20.74 -10.62
N GLU A 93 -2.22 20.36 -10.28
CA GLU A 93 -3.22 21.25 -9.67
C GLU A 93 -3.32 20.98 -8.16
N LEU A 94 -3.58 22.02 -7.36
CA LEU A 94 -3.72 21.92 -5.90
C LEU A 94 -5.21 21.81 -5.52
N PHE A 95 -5.56 20.73 -4.83
CA PHE A 95 -6.88 20.45 -4.29
C PHE A 95 -6.87 20.46 -2.75
N VAL A 96 -7.69 21.31 -2.14
CA VAL A 96 -7.92 21.35 -0.68
C VAL A 96 -9.40 21.05 -0.39
N PRO A 97 -9.75 19.87 0.16
CA PRO A 97 -11.14 19.55 0.48
C PRO A 97 -11.60 20.31 1.73
N THR A 98 -12.85 20.75 1.74
CA THR A 98 -13.51 21.28 2.95
C THR A 98 -14.20 20.19 3.77
N SER A 99 -14.40 19.00 3.19
CA SER A 99 -15.08 17.85 3.77
C SER A 99 -14.33 16.56 3.43
N ALA A 100 -14.52 15.51 4.23
CA ALA A 100 -13.92 14.20 3.94
C ALA A 100 -14.54 13.60 2.67
N GLY A 101 -13.71 12.95 1.86
CA GLY A 101 -14.16 12.38 0.59
C GLY A 101 -13.08 11.52 -0.07
N SER A 102 -13.24 11.24 -1.37
CA SER A 102 -12.21 10.58 -2.17
C SER A 102 -12.13 11.18 -3.57
N ILE A 103 -10.93 11.16 -4.13
CA ILE A 103 -10.68 11.53 -5.53
C ILE A 103 -10.81 10.24 -6.35
N ALA A 104 -11.74 10.24 -7.32
CA ALA A 104 -11.91 9.14 -8.25
C ALA A 104 -11.08 9.38 -9.51
N THR A 105 -10.36 8.36 -9.98
CA THR A 105 -9.74 8.35 -11.31
C THR A 105 -10.75 7.87 -12.35
N GLY A 106 -10.80 8.53 -13.51
CA GLY A 106 -11.78 8.23 -14.57
C GLY A 106 -11.75 6.78 -15.08
N THR A 107 -10.66 6.05 -14.82
CA THR A 107 -10.47 4.64 -15.17
C THR A 107 -11.01 3.64 -14.14
N SER A 108 -11.33 4.09 -12.92
CA SER A 108 -11.94 3.26 -11.86
C SER A 108 -13.39 3.66 -11.57
N ALA A 109 -14.14 4.07 -12.60
CA ALA A 109 -15.59 4.03 -12.51
C ALA A 109 -15.99 2.57 -12.38
N ALA A 110 -16.32 2.14 -11.14
CA ALA A 110 -17.00 0.88 -10.91
C ALA A 110 -18.14 0.72 -11.95
N PRO A 111 -18.39 -0.48 -12.50
CA PRO A 111 -19.46 -0.69 -13.47
C PRO A 111 -20.72 -0.05 -12.93
N ARG A 112 -21.21 1.01 -13.59
CA ARG A 112 -22.42 1.69 -13.15
C ARG A 112 -23.57 0.71 -13.40
N ASP A 113 -24.07 0.08 -12.34
CA ASP A 113 -25.26 -0.74 -12.43
C ASP A 113 -26.46 0.19 -12.65
N VAL A 114 -26.86 0.36 -13.91
CA VAL A 114 -27.98 1.22 -14.30
C VAL A 114 -29.23 0.37 -14.38
N ARG A 115 -30.04 0.40 -13.31
CA ARG A 115 -31.37 -0.24 -13.31
C ARG A 115 -32.40 0.70 -13.93
N VAL A 116 -32.90 0.35 -15.12
CA VAL A 116 -33.95 1.10 -15.83
C VAL A 116 -35.30 0.43 -15.64
N SER A 117 -36.27 1.13 -15.04
CA SER A 117 -37.66 0.69 -14.94
C SER A 117 -38.50 1.39 -16.01
N ILE A 118 -39.17 0.60 -16.86
CA ILE A 118 -40.01 1.12 -17.96
C ILE A 118 -41.46 0.75 -17.67
N ASN A 119 -42.30 1.76 -17.40
CA ASN A 119 -43.73 1.56 -17.27
C ASN A 119 -44.42 1.67 -18.63
N ILE A 120 -45.19 0.66 -19.02
CA ILE A 120 -45.88 0.61 -20.31
C ILE A 120 -47.37 0.83 -20.05
N VAL A 121 -47.87 2.02 -20.41
CA VAL A 121 -49.30 2.33 -20.33
C VAL A 121 -49.94 1.96 -21.67
N ALA A 122 -50.74 0.89 -21.69
CA ALA A 122 -51.52 0.50 -22.86
C ALA A 122 -52.94 1.10 -22.77
N PRO A 123 -53.48 1.71 -23.85
CA PRO A 123 -54.87 2.16 -23.88
C PRO A 123 -55.85 1.01 -23.67
N ALA A 124 -56.96 1.29 -22.98
CA ALA A 124 -58.00 0.32 -22.72
C ALA A 124 -58.53 -0.28 -24.04
N GLY A 125 -58.58 -1.62 -24.13
CA GLY A 125 -58.99 -2.36 -25.33
C GLY A 125 -57.84 -2.82 -26.25
N THR A 126 -56.58 -2.60 -25.87
CA THR A 126 -55.43 -3.13 -26.62
C THR A 126 -55.06 -4.52 -26.10
N ASP A 127 -54.93 -5.51 -26.99
CA ASP A 127 -54.40 -6.83 -26.63
C ASP A 127 -53.00 -6.69 -26.03
N ALA A 128 -52.86 -7.08 -24.75
CA ALA A 128 -51.61 -7.05 -24.00
C ALA A 128 -50.39 -7.60 -24.78
N PRO A 129 -50.47 -8.74 -25.50
CA PRO A 129 -49.33 -9.24 -26.26
C PRO A 129 -48.93 -8.32 -27.43
N GLN A 130 -49.87 -7.65 -28.09
CA GLN A 130 -49.56 -6.74 -29.19
C GLN A 130 -48.97 -5.41 -28.69
N ALA A 131 -49.46 -4.89 -27.57
CA ALA A 131 -48.93 -3.67 -26.96
C ALA A 131 -47.44 -3.85 -26.57
N LEU A 132 -47.09 -5.02 -26.01
CA LEU A 132 -45.72 -5.38 -25.65
C LEU A 132 -44.80 -5.57 -26.87
N GLN A 133 -45.31 -6.13 -27.97
CA GLN A 133 -44.53 -6.29 -29.20
C GLN A 133 -44.20 -4.94 -29.86
N ARG A 134 -45.10 -3.95 -29.79
CA ARG A 134 -44.85 -2.60 -30.33
C ARG A 134 -43.86 -1.83 -29.46
N SER A 135 -44.05 -1.87 -28.13
CA SER A 135 -43.17 -1.17 -27.19
C SER A 135 -41.75 -1.76 -27.17
N SER A 136 -41.60 -3.08 -27.23
CA SER A 136 -40.28 -3.72 -27.25
C SER A 136 -39.40 -3.28 -28.43
N ARG A 137 -39.98 -3.10 -29.62
CA ARG A 137 -39.27 -2.56 -30.79
C ARG A 137 -38.86 -1.10 -30.61
N GLN A 138 -39.74 -0.29 -30.02
CA GLN A 138 -39.45 1.12 -29.73
C GLN A 138 -38.32 1.24 -28.71
N VAL A 139 -38.38 0.47 -27.63
CA VAL A 139 -37.34 0.42 -26.58
C VAL A 139 -36.02 -0.07 -27.18
N ALA A 140 -36.02 -1.16 -27.95
CA ALA A 140 -34.81 -1.68 -28.59
C ALA A 140 -34.16 -0.65 -29.53
N SER A 141 -34.97 0.11 -30.29
CA SER A 141 -34.45 1.15 -31.18
C SER A 141 -33.85 2.34 -30.42
N ALA A 142 -34.46 2.72 -29.29
CA ALA A 142 -33.97 3.81 -28.43
C ALA A 142 -32.67 3.43 -27.73
N VAL A 143 -32.58 2.20 -27.21
CA VAL A 143 -31.35 1.66 -26.59
C VAL A 143 -30.23 1.57 -27.61
N ARG A 144 -30.49 1.02 -28.80
CA ARG A 144 -29.47 0.91 -29.86
C ARG A 144 -28.93 2.28 -30.26
N ARG A 145 -29.79 3.30 -30.39
CA ARG A 145 -29.38 4.67 -30.71
C ARG A 145 -28.49 5.25 -29.61
N ALA A 146 -28.86 5.06 -28.35
CA ALA A 146 -28.08 5.54 -27.20
C ALA A 146 -26.70 4.88 -27.13
N LEU A 147 -26.59 3.58 -27.42
CA LEU A 147 -25.31 2.87 -27.44
C LEU A 147 -24.38 3.31 -28.57
N THR A 148 -24.93 3.69 -29.73
CA THR A 148 -24.14 4.17 -30.88
C THR A 148 -23.72 5.63 -30.78
N GLN A 149 -24.23 6.38 -29.81
CA GLN A 149 -23.91 7.79 -29.57
C GLN A 149 -22.88 8.00 -28.43
N LEU A 150 -22.41 6.91 -27.82
CA LEU A 150 -21.29 6.87 -26.88
C LEU A 150 -20.00 6.57 -27.64
#